data_AF-A0A946ZHF8-F1
#
_entry.id   AF-A0A946ZHF8-F1
#
_cell.length_a   1.000
_cell.length_b   1.000
_cell.length_c   1.000
_cell.angle_alpha   90.00
_cell.angle_beta   90.00
_cell.angle_gamma   90.00
#
_symmetry.space_group_name_H-M   'P 1'
#
loop_
_entity.id
_entity.type
_entity.pdbx_description
1 polymer ?
#
loop_
_entity_poly.entity_id
_entity_poly.type
_entity_poly.pdbx_seq_one_letter_code
_entity_poly.pdbx_strand_id
1 'polypeptide(L)'
;GIILIIVGATTLIALIIGLLSAGVADLFHFPGVDFADIFYSSTLPIWLISLLVLAVVGIPFFYIFILGLKILINNVKPLRKGVNIALLGIWLTSIIVLAVFAAKEVHEFSREASVTDKYELNIKANDTMVIRMVGNDEYSRGIYRDYDFDIIEDEQDDRIIYSSNVRLIFRSTKDSLGYVNVEKNARGGSYSEARDRAGKIDYGYRLSGNELLLNGFFTTPASNKLRDQEIQVIVYLPEGSVIYADGNTYSFHRNTSYYRDILDNGFEEHYLQVIDDDVICLDCPDEKRFKVDIKDEDTKFKLDDDGLEIKDDDVQVKIDSSGINIKTNDD
;
A
#
# COMPACT_ATOMS: atom_id res chain seq x y z
N GLY A 1 -13.32 21.60 40.09
CA GLY A 1 -14.13 20.55 40.72
C GLY A 1 -15.01 19.86 39.68
N ILE A 2 -16.17 20.44 39.35
CA ILE A 2 -17.20 19.84 38.48
C ILE A 2 -16.64 19.36 37.13
N ILE A 3 -15.86 20.19 36.44
CA ILE A 3 -15.28 19.83 35.13
C ILE A 3 -14.41 18.55 35.23
N LEU A 4 -13.59 18.42 36.27
CA LEU A 4 -12.73 17.24 36.47
C LEU A 4 -13.56 15.97 36.76
N ILE A 5 -14.66 16.11 37.47
CA ILE A 5 -15.60 15.02 37.73
C ILE A 5 -16.23 14.57 36.42
N ILE A 6 -16.74 15.51 35.62
CA ILE A 6 -17.36 15.21 34.32
C ILE A 6 -16.35 14.50 33.43
N VAL A 7 -15.18 15.10 33.19
CA VAL A 7 -14.14 14.51 32.32
C VAL A 7 -13.68 13.15 32.83
N GLY A 8 -13.41 13.01 34.13
CA GLY A 8 -13.01 11.75 34.73
C GLY A 8 -14.06 10.65 34.57
N ALA A 9 -15.32 10.96 34.90
CA ALA A 9 -16.42 10.01 34.83
C ALA A 9 -16.77 9.63 33.38
N THR A 10 -16.86 10.60 32.46
CA THR A 10 -17.20 10.34 31.06
C THR A 10 -16.14 9.48 30.40
N THR A 11 -14.85 9.76 30.62
CA THR A 11 -13.77 8.94 30.07
C THR A 11 -13.79 7.53 30.63
N LEU A 12 -14.00 7.35 31.94
CA LEU A 12 -14.10 6.02 32.55
C LEU A 12 -15.27 5.21 31.99
N ILE A 13 -16.46 5.83 31.90
CA ILE A 13 -17.65 5.18 31.34
C ILE A 13 -17.40 4.81 29.87
N ALA A 14 -16.87 5.73 29.07
CA ALA A 14 -16.57 5.49 27.66
C ALA A 14 -15.53 4.37 27.48
N LEU A 15 -14.47 4.35 28.29
CA LEU A 15 -13.46 3.28 28.26
C LEU A 15 -14.06 1.93 28.64
N ILE A 16 -14.86 1.86 29.70
CA ILE A 16 -15.50 0.61 30.13
C ILE A 16 -16.44 0.11 29.03
N ILE A 17 -17.32 0.96 28.50
CA ILE A 17 -18.26 0.57 27.45
C ILE A 17 -17.50 0.16 26.18
N GLY A 18 -16.55 0.97 25.71
CA GLY A 18 -15.83 0.70 24.46
C GLY A 18 -14.99 -0.57 24.52
N LEU A 19 -14.15 -0.69 25.56
CA LEU A 19 -13.21 -1.82 25.68
C LEU A 19 -13.91 -3.13 26.04
N LEU A 20 -14.98 -3.08 26.85
CA LEU A 20 -15.76 -4.28 27.17
C LEU A 20 -16.60 -4.73 25.96
N SER A 21 -17.14 -3.80 25.17
CA SER A 21 -17.84 -4.13 23.93
C SER A 21 -16.90 -4.79 22.92
N ALA A 22 -15.67 -4.27 22.76
CA ALA A 22 -14.66 -4.87 21.90
C ALA A 22 -14.27 -6.28 22.35
N GLY A 23 -14.03 -6.48 23.66
CA GLY A 23 -13.68 -7.79 24.21
C GLY A 23 -14.82 -8.82 24.10
N VAL A 24 -16.09 -8.39 24.23
CA VAL A 24 -17.26 -9.26 24.02
C VAL A 24 -17.45 -9.59 22.55
N ALA A 25 -17.28 -8.62 21.65
CA ALA A 25 -17.42 -8.84 20.22
C ALA A 25 -16.43 -9.90 19.69
N ASP A 26 -15.18 -9.85 20.16
CA ASP A 26 -14.14 -10.85 19.91
C ASP A 26 -14.52 -12.24 20.44
N LEU A 27 -14.94 -12.33 21.70
CA LEU A 27 -15.34 -13.59 22.36
C LEU A 27 -16.48 -14.34 21.64
N PHE A 28 -17.38 -13.61 20.98
CA PHE A 28 -18.52 -14.18 20.25
C PHE A 28 -18.33 -14.19 18.73
N HIS A 29 -17.13 -13.91 18.21
CA HIS A 29 -16.80 -13.88 16.78
C HIS A 29 -17.82 -13.06 15.97
N PHE A 30 -18.14 -11.84 16.43
CA PHE A 30 -19.06 -10.98 15.70
C PHE A 30 -18.50 -10.63 14.31
N PRO A 31 -19.27 -10.80 13.22
CA PRO A 31 -18.82 -10.45 11.87
C PRO A 31 -18.35 -8.99 11.80
N GLY A 32 -17.16 -8.77 11.23
CA GLY A 32 -16.51 -7.45 11.16
C GLY A 32 -15.57 -7.10 12.31
N VAL A 33 -15.53 -7.91 13.38
CA VAL A 33 -14.60 -7.75 14.53
C VAL A 33 -13.63 -8.93 14.64
N ASP A 34 -13.96 -10.09 14.05
CA ASP A 34 -13.15 -11.33 14.01
C ASP A 34 -11.98 -11.28 12.98
N PHE A 35 -11.35 -10.11 12.83
CA PHE A 35 -10.16 -9.94 11.99
C PHE A 35 -8.89 -9.71 12.80
N ALA A 36 -9.04 -9.56 14.12
CA ALA A 36 -7.94 -9.25 15.02
C ALA A 36 -6.80 -10.27 14.93
N ASP A 37 -7.10 -11.57 14.81
CA ASP A 37 -6.07 -12.62 14.71
C ASP A 37 -5.24 -12.57 13.42
N ILE A 38 -5.81 -11.97 12.38
CA ILE A 38 -5.19 -11.79 11.07
C ILE A 38 -4.28 -10.55 11.07
N PHE A 39 -4.55 -9.57 11.92
CA PHE A 39 -3.70 -8.39 12.09
C PHE A 39 -2.65 -8.56 13.19
N TYR A 40 -3.05 -8.97 14.39
CA TYR A 40 -2.19 -8.97 15.56
C TYR A 40 -1.30 -10.22 15.59
N SER A 41 0.02 -10.01 15.73
CA SER A 41 0.94 -11.10 16.08
C SER A 41 0.75 -11.58 17.52
N SER A 42 0.19 -10.70 18.35
CA SER A 42 0.09 -10.86 19.78
C SER A 42 -0.63 -12.15 20.14
N THR A 43 -0.01 -12.93 21.02
CA THR A 43 -0.63 -14.09 21.68
C THR A 43 -1.62 -13.65 22.77
N LEU A 44 -1.80 -12.35 23.00
CA LEU A 44 -2.74 -11.85 23.99
C LEU A 44 -4.13 -11.72 23.38
N PRO A 45 -5.14 -12.36 23.97
CA PRO A 45 -6.53 -12.13 23.60
C PRO A 45 -6.92 -10.64 23.75
N ILE A 46 -7.86 -10.17 22.93
CA ILE A 46 -8.27 -8.76 22.92
C ILE A 46 -8.82 -8.31 24.27
N TRP A 47 -9.52 -9.18 25.00
CA TRP A 47 -10.04 -8.86 26.33
C TRP A 47 -8.92 -8.51 27.33
N LEU A 48 -7.75 -9.14 27.21
CA LEU A 48 -6.61 -8.87 28.07
C LEU A 48 -5.96 -7.54 27.69
N ILE A 49 -5.78 -7.27 26.40
CA ILE A 49 -5.30 -5.97 25.89
C ILE A 49 -6.24 -4.86 26.37
N SER A 50 -7.55 -5.08 26.27
CA SER A 50 -8.59 -4.17 26.75
C SER A 50 -8.46 -3.87 28.24
N LEU A 51 -8.19 -4.88 29.08
CA LEU A 51 -7.96 -4.69 30.51
C LEU A 51 -6.69 -3.88 30.79
N LEU A 52 -5.60 -4.15 30.05
CA LEU A 52 -4.34 -3.42 30.20
C LEU A 52 -4.51 -1.94 29.80
N VAL A 53 -5.19 -1.66 28.69
CA VAL A 53 -5.50 -0.29 28.24
C VAL A 53 -6.40 0.41 29.25
N LEU A 54 -7.41 -0.28 29.79
CA LEU A 54 -8.26 0.24 30.86
C LEU A 54 -7.44 0.57 32.11
N ALA A 55 -6.44 -0.24 32.47
CA ALA A 55 -5.57 0.08 33.60
C ALA A 55 -4.68 1.32 33.30
N VAL A 56 -4.04 1.37 32.14
CA VAL A 56 -3.13 2.46 31.75
C VAL A 56 -3.84 3.81 31.66
N VAL A 57 -5.02 3.87 31.05
CA VAL A 57 -5.78 5.11 30.86
C VAL A 57 -6.77 5.34 32.02
N GLY A 58 -7.46 4.30 32.47
CA GLY A 58 -8.49 4.42 33.50
C GLY A 58 -7.95 4.81 34.87
N ILE A 59 -6.78 4.30 35.30
CA ILE A 59 -6.23 4.66 36.63
C ILE A 59 -5.90 6.17 36.73
N PRO A 60 -5.22 6.81 35.77
CA PRO A 60 -5.05 8.26 35.75
C PRO A 60 -6.38 9.04 35.81
N PHE A 61 -7.36 8.66 34.98
CA PHE A 61 -8.66 9.34 34.96
C PHE A 61 -9.48 9.10 36.23
N PHE A 62 -9.30 7.97 36.90
CA PHE A 62 -9.84 7.72 38.23
C PHE A 62 -9.27 8.69 39.27
N TYR A 63 -7.97 8.98 39.23
CA TYR A 63 -7.39 9.99 40.12
C TYR A 63 -7.86 11.42 39.78
N ILE A 64 -8.07 11.75 38.50
CA ILE A 64 -8.67 13.03 38.08
C ILE A 64 -10.10 13.16 38.63
N PHE A 65 -10.89 12.10 38.54
CA PHE A 65 -12.24 12.07 39.09
C PHE A 65 -12.24 12.28 40.62
N ILE A 66 -11.39 11.55 41.35
CA ILE A 66 -11.25 11.70 42.81
C ILE A 66 -10.76 13.10 43.19
N LEU A 67 -9.84 13.70 42.41
CA LEU A 67 -9.40 15.07 42.61
C LEU A 67 -10.55 16.06 42.43
N GLY A 68 -11.38 15.87 41.39
CA GLY A 68 -12.59 16.65 41.16
C GLY A 68 -13.55 16.60 42.34
N LEU A 69 -13.77 15.41 42.91
CA LEU A 69 -14.63 15.18 44.06
C LEU A 69 -14.09 15.86 45.33
N LYS A 70 -12.78 15.75 45.58
CA LYS A 70 -12.13 16.40 46.74
C LYS A 70 -12.24 17.92 46.73
N ILE A 71 -12.25 18.55 45.56
CA ILE A 71 -12.42 20.01 45.44
C ILE A 71 -13.85 20.44 45.76
N LEU A 72 -14.83 19.60 45.46
CA LEU A 72 -16.25 19.91 45.68
C LEU A 72 -16.74 19.55 47.07
N ILE A 73 -16.16 18.51 47.68
CA ILE A 73 -16.59 17.96 48.96
C ILE A 73 -15.38 17.94 49.91
N ASN A 74 -15.42 18.77 50.95
CA ASN A 74 -14.32 18.90 51.92
C ASN A 74 -14.07 17.65 52.79
N ASN A 75 -14.95 16.64 52.73
CA ASN A 75 -14.88 15.45 53.60
C ASN A 75 -14.76 14.12 52.83
N VAL A 76 -14.15 14.14 51.64
CA VAL A 76 -13.86 12.90 50.91
C VAL A 76 -12.75 12.14 51.63
N LYS A 77 -13.07 10.94 52.13
CA LYS A 77 -12.08 10.08 52.78
C LYS A 77 -10.95 9.74 51.79
N PRO A 78 -9.66 9.92 52.17
CA PRO A 78 -8.57 9.50 51.33
C PRO A 78 -8.58 7.97 51.19
N LEU A 79 -8.18 7.50 50.01
CA LEU A 79 -7.93 6.08 49.79
C LEU A 79 -6.84 5.60 50.76
N ARG A 80 -6.97 4.34 51.21
CA ARG A 80 -5.95 3.70 52.05
C ARG A 80 -4.64 3.66 51.28
N LYS A 81 -3.50 3.91 51.95
CA LYS A 81 -2.17 3.89 51.31
C LYS A 81 -1.90 2.61 50.50
N GLY A 82 -2.33 1.45 51.02
CA GLY A 82 -2.20 0.17 50.31
C GLY A 82 -2.94 0.11 48.98
N VAL A 83 -4.13 0.74 48.88
CA VAL A 83 -4.90 0.81 47.61
C VAL A 83 -4.17 1.67 46.59
N ASN A 84 -3.62 2.81 47.00
CA ASN A 84 -2.87 3.67 46.08
C ASN A 84 -1.60 2.99 45.57
N ILE A 85 -0.89 2.26 46.43
CA ILE A 85 0.31 1.48 46.04
C ILE A 85 -0.07 0.35 45.08
N ALA A 86 -1.16 -0.36 45.35
CA ALA A 86 -1.65 -1.42 44.46
C ALA A 86 -2.05 -0.88 43.09
N LEU A 87 -2.78 0.24 43.04
CA LEU A 87 -3.14 0.89 41.77
C LEU A 87 -1.91 1.36 41.00
N LEU A 88 -0.91 1.93 41.68
CA LEU A 88 0.36 2.31 41.04
C LEU A 88 1.09 1.09 40.48
N GLY A 89 1.13 -0.02 41.23
CA GLY A 89 1.73 -1.27 40.78
C GLY A 89 1.06 -1.82 39.52
N ILE A 90 -0.28 -1.93 39.53
CA ILE A 90 -1.06 -2.39 38.37
C ILE A 90 -0.82 -1.48 37.17
N TRP A 91 -0.83 -0.16 37.38
CA TRP A 91 -0.61 0.82 36.32
C TRP A 91 0.78 0.66 35.68
N LEU A 92 1.84 0.59 36.49
CA LEU A 92 3.21 0.39 35.99
C LEU A 92 3.39 -0.94 35.27
N THR A 93 2.87 -2.03 35.83
CA THR A 93 2.92 -3.35 35.18
C THR A 93 2.18 -3.33 33.85
N SER A 94 1.01 -2.68 33.77
CA SER A 94 0.24 -2.61 32.53
C SER A 94 0.99 -1.86 31.43
N ILE A 95 1.68 -0.77 31.78
CA ILE A 95 2.53 -0.02 30.84
C ILE A 95 3.67 -0.91 30.33
N ILE A 96 4.38 -1.59 31.23
CA ILE A 96 5.52 -2.43 30.84
C ILE A 96 5.07 -3.55 29.91
N VAL A 97 3.97 -4.24 30.24
CA VAL A 97 3.42 -5.31 29.41
C VAL A 97 3.03 -4.75 28.04
N LEU A 98 2.22 -3.69 27.97
CA LEU A 98 1.85 -3.09 26.68
C LEU A 98 3.06 -2.63 25.86
N ALA A 99 4.09 -2.06 26.50
CA ALA A 99 5.30 -1.63 25.81
C ALA A 99 6.07 -2.81 25.18
N VAL A 100 6.21 -3.93 25.91
CA VAL A 100 6.87 -5.13 25.38
C VAL A 100 6.09 -5.73 24.21
N PHE A 101 4.75 -5.80 24.32
CA PHE A 101 3.91 -6.32 23.24
C PHE A 101 3.89 -5.40 22.02
N ALA A 102 3.82 -4.09 22.23
CA ALA A 102 3.92 -3.12 21.13
C ALA A 102 5.27 -3.24 20.41
N ALA A 103 6.39 -3.38 21.14
CA ALA A 103 7.70 -3.59 20.54
C ALA A 103 7.78 -4.90 19.75
N LYS A 104 7.17 -5.97 20.26
CA LYS A 104 7.08 -7.26 19.56
C LYS A 104 6.26 -7.14 18.27
N GLU A 105 5.13 -6.44 18.30
CA GLU A 105 4.30 -6.22 17.11
C GLU A 105 5.04 -5.41 16.05
N VAL A 106 5.72 -4.33 16.44
CA VAL A 106 6.54 -3.55 15.50
C VAL A 106 7.68 -4.38 14.92
N HIS A 107 8.26 -5.30 15.70
CA HIS A 107 9.34 -6.16 15.24
C HIS A 107 8.91 -7.08 14.09
N GLU A 108 7.64 -7.51 14.04
CA GLU A 108 7.08 -8.36 12.97
C GLU A 108 7.07 -7.71 11.59
N PHE A 109 7.30 -6.40 11.51
CA PHE A 109 7.41 -5.63 10.27
C PHE A 109 8.87 -5.19 9.99
N SER A 110 9.85 -5.68 10.75
CA SER A 110 11.22 -5.14 10.71
C SER A 110 12.06 -5.60 9.52
N ARG A 111 11.67 -6.69 8.84
CA ARG A 111 12.35 -7.24 7.68
C ARG A 111 11.37 -7.49 6.56
N GLU A 112 11.84 -7.28 5.34
CA GLU A 112 11.12 -7.53 4.11
C GLU A 112 11.92 -8.55 3.29
N ALA A 113 11.23 -9.49 2.67
CA ALA A 113 11.83 -10.47 1.78
C ALA A 113 10.88 -10.83 0.65
N SER A 114 11.47 -11.26 -0.46
CA SER A 114 10.74 -11.64 -1.65
C SER A 114 11.05 -13.07 -2.09
N VAL A 115 10.07 -13.67 -2.80
CA VAL A 115 10.22 -14.90 -3.57
C VAL A 115 9.84 -14.58 -5.00
N THR A 116 10.73 -14.85 -5.95
CA THR A 116 10.52 -14.54 -7.36
C THR A 116 10.30 -15.82 -8.15
N ASP A 117 9.15 -15.91 -8.81
CA ASP A 117 8.87 -16.93 -9.80
C ASP A 117 9.10 -16.34 -11.21
N LYS A 118 9.96 -16.98 -12.00
CA LYS A 118 10.28 -16.56 -13.39
C LYS A 118 9.59 -17.46 -14.39
N TYR A 119 8.89 -16.86 -15.34
CA TYR A 119 8.17 -17.56 -16.40
C TYR A 119 8.56 -17.03 -17.77
N GLU A 120 9.06 -17.89 -18.65
CA GLU A 120 9.37 -17.50 -20.01
C GLU A 120 8.08 -17.27 -20.82
N LEU A 121 8.08 -16.20 -21.62
CA LEU A 121 7.05 -15.90 -22.59
C LEU A 121 7.58 -16.28 -23.96
N ASN A 122 6.76 -16.96 -24.78
CA ASN A 122 7.12 -17.28 -26.17
C ASN A 122 6.95 -16.07 -27.10
N ILE A 123 7.44 -14.90 -26.68
CA ILE A 123 7.40 -13.66 -27.46
C ILE A 123 8.81 -13.23 -27.89
N LYS A 124 8.96 -12.84 -29.16
CA LYS A 124 10.21 -12.39 -29.77
C LYS A 124 10.10 -10.95 -30.26
N ALA A 125 11.23 -10.40 -30.72
CA ALA A 125 11.23 -9.17 -31.50
C ALA A 125 10.28 -9.30 -32.71
N ASN A 126 9.47 -8.26 -32.96
CA ASN A 126 8.40 -8.15 -33.96
C ASN A 126 7.07 -8.87 -33.65
N ASP A 127 6.96 -9.60 -32.54
CA ASP A 127 5.67 -10.12 -32.09
C ASP A 127 4.87 -9.04 -31.36
N THR A 128 3.55 -9.20 -31.28
CA THR A 128 2.66 -8.33 -30.49
C THR A 128 2.12 -9.09 -29.28
N MET A 129 2.25 -8.55 -28.07
CA MET A 129 1.61 -9.05 -26.84
C MET A 129 0.43 -8.19 -26.43
N VAL A 130 -0.67 -8.85 -26.05
CA VAL A 130 -1.79 -8.20 -25.35
C VAL A 130 -1.68 -8.52 -23.86
N ILE A 131 -1.75 -7.52 -23.00
CA ILE A 131 -1.72 -7.72 -21.54
C ILE A 131 -3.02 -7.21 -20.93
N ARG A 132 -3.64 -8.03 -20.07
CA ARG A 132 -4.92 -7.71 -19.42
C ARG A 132 -4.92 -8.18 -17.99
N MET A 133 -5.60 -7.41 -17.14
CA MET A 133 -5.86 -7.81 -15.76
C MET A 133 -7.16 -8.60 -15.68
N VAL A 134 -7.18 -9.65 -14.86
CA VAL A 134 -8.36 -10.49 -14.63
C VAL A 134 -8.74 -10.40 -13.16
N GLY A 135 -9.98 -10.01 -12.90
CA GLY A 135 -10.54 -9.99 -11.55
C GLY A 135 -11.05 -11.35 -11.10
N ASN A 136 -11.58 -11.38 -9.88
CA ASN A 136 -12.41 -12.48 -9.41
C ASN A 136 -13.86 -11.98 -9.28
N ASP A 137 -14.77 -12.52 -10.08
CA ASP A 137 -16.18 -12.12 -10.11
C ASP A 137 -16.92 -12.46 -8.80
N GLU A 138 -16.41 -13.39 -7.99
CA GLU A 138 -17.00 -13.79 -6.71
C GLU A 138 -16.69 -12.79 -5.59
N TYR A 139 -15.48 -12.22 -5.59
CA TYR A 139 -14.98 -11.43 -4.45
C TYR A 139 -14.76 -9.95 -4.76
N SER A 140 -14.69 -9.55 -6.03
CA SER A 140 -14.48 -8.14 -6.41
C SER A 140 -15.55 -7.60 -7.34
N ARG A 141 -15.99 -6.36 -7.09
CA ARG A 141 -16.88 -5.61 -7.98
C ARG A 141 -16.14 -4.88 -9.12
N GLY A 142 -14.80 -4.87 -9.10
CA GLY A 142 -14.00 -4.13 -10.06
C GLY A 142 -12.57 -4.65 -10.19
N ILE A 143 -11.93 -4.33 -11.31
CA ILE A 143 -10.53 -4.72 -11.58
C ILE A 143 -9.70 -3.45 -11.44
N TYR A 144 -9.28 -3.16 -10.21
CA TYR A 144 -8.41 -2.04 -9.91
C TYR A 144 -7.45 -2.38 -8.78
N ARG A 145 -6.28 -1.74 -8.76
CA ARG A 145 -5.32 -1.90 -7.68
C ARG A 145 -5.79 -1.17 -6.43
N ASP A 146 -5.74 -1.86 -5.30
CA ASP A 146 -5.97 -1.30 -3.98
C ASP A 146 -4.91 -1.81 -3.00
N TYR A 147 -4.63 -1.04 -1.95
CA TYR A 147 -3.82 -1.49 -0.80
C TYR A 147 -4.67 -2.19 0.26
N ASP A 148 -5.99 -2.12 0.12
CA ASP A 148 -6.92 -2.81 0.98
C ASP A 148 -6.84 -4.34 0.78
N PHE A 149 -7.39 -5.04 1.78
CA PHE A 149 -7.49 -6.49 1.80
C PHE A 149 -8.89 -6.86 2.29
N ASP A 150 -9.35 -8.03 1.88
CA ASP A 150 -10.54 -8.68 2.37
C ASP A 150 -10.19 -10.04 2.96
N ILE A 151 -11.03 -10.51 3.87
CA ILE A 151 -10.91 -11.85 4.45
C ILE A 151 -12.12 -12.63 3.99
N ILE A 152 -11.87 -13.67 3.22
CA ILE A 152 -12.88 -14.51 2.58
C ILE A 152 -12.64 -15.97 2.96
N GLU A 153 -13.63 -16.82 2.73
CA GLU A 153 -13.52 -18.26 2.88
C GLU A 153 -13.30 -18.86 1.48
N ASP A 154 -12.36 -19.80 1.38
CA ASP A 154 -12.14 -20.54 0.14
C ASP A 154 -13.15 -21.68 -0.04
N GLU A 155 -13.02 -22.47 -1.11
CA GLU A 155 -13.90 -23.62 -1.39
C GLU A 155 -13.87 -24.70 -0.30
N GLN A 156 -12.87 -24.69 0.58
CA GLN A 156 -12.68 -25.62 1.69
C GLN A 156 -13.14 -25.04 3.04
N ASP A 157 -13.76 -23.86 3.05
CA ASP A 157 -14.19 -23.14 4.26
C ASP A 157 -12.99 -22.64 5.11
N ASP A 158 -11.80 -22.55 4.50
CA ASP A 158 -10.60 -22.00 5.15
C ASP A 158 -10.53 -20.48 4.93
N ARG A 159 -10.20 -19.74 6.00
CA ARG A 159 -10.03 -18.28 5.94
C ARG A 159 -8.77 -17.92 5.14
N ILE A 160 -8.93 -17.11 4.10
CA ILE A 160 -7.85 -16.57 3.28
C ILE A 160 -7.91 -15.04 3.24
N ILE A 161 -6.74 -14.42 3.07
CA ILE A 161 -6.61 -12.99 2.79
C ILE A 161 -6.63 -12.84 1.27
N TYR A 162 -7.54 -12.02 0.77
CA TYR A 162 -7.63 -11.56 -0.61
C TYR A 162 -7.13 -10.12 -0.68
N SER A 163 -6.30 -9.77 -1.65
CA SER A 163 -5.90 -8.37 -1.88
C SER A 163 -5.63 -8.09 -3.34
N SER A 164 -5.93 -6.85 -3.74
CA SER A 164 -5.64 -6.32 -5.08
C SER A 164 -4.36 -5.49 -5.12
N ASN A 165 -3.47 -5.63 -4.12
CA ASN A 165 -2.16 -4.96 -4.09
C ASN A 165 -1.16 -5.63 -5.05
N VAL A 166 -1.51 -5.61 -6.33
CA VAL A 166 -0.70 -6.12 -7.43
C VAL A 166 -0.11 -4.92 -8.17
N ARG A 167 1.21 -4.90 -8.32
CA ARG A 167 1.91 -3.96 -9.18
C ARG A 167 2.24 -4.61 -10.50
N LEU A 168 1.88 -3.94 -11.59
CA LEU A 168 2.35 -4.28 -12.91
C LEU A 168 3.46 -3.30 -13.29
N ILE A 169 4.54 -3.83 -13.87
CA ILE A 169 5.71 -3.07 -14.33
C ILE A 169 6.11 -3.66 -15.68
N PHE A 170 6.32 -2.81 -16.68
CA PHE A 170 6.87 -3.21 -17.97
C PHE A 170 8.33 -2.82 -18.06
N ARG A 171 9.17 -3.71 -18.61
CA ARG A 171 10.59 -3.46 -18.85
C ARG A 171 11.01 -4.02 -20.20
N SER A 172 12.01 -3.39 -20.82
CA SER A 172 12.67 -3.98 -21.98
C SER A 172 13.66 -5.07 -21.54
N THR A 173 13.99 -5.99 -22.45
CA THR A 173 15.08 -6.95 -22.28
C THR A 173 15.86 -7.13 -23.57
N LYS A 174 17.15 -7.43 -23.41
CA LYS A 174 18.07 -7.81 -24.50
C LYS A 174 18.03 -9.30 -24.80
N ASP A 175 17.30 -10.06 -23.99
CA ASP A 175 17.06 -11.48 -24.22
C ASP A 175 16.19 -11.68 -25.47
N SER A 176 16.42 -12.79 -26.18
CA SER A 176 15.67 -13.11 -27.41
C SER A 176 14.19 -13.42 -27.17
N LEU A 177 13.83 -13.74 -25.92
CA LEU A 177 12.49 -14.08 -25.49
C LEU A 177 12.08 -13.20 -24.32
N GLY A 178 10.81 -12.78 -24.31
CA GLY A 178 10.23 -12.11 -23.15
C GLY A 178 10.06 -13.07 -21.98
N TYR A 179 9.86 -12.52 -20.79
CA TYR A 179 9.58 -13.28 -19.59
C TYR A 179 8.82 -12.44 -18.56
N VAL A 180 8.16 -13.09 -17.62
CA VAL A 180 7.51 -12.47 -16.48
C VAL A 180 8.24 -12.88 -15.21
N ASN A 181 8.60 -11.92 -14.38
CA ASN A 181 8.98 -12.16 -13.00
C ASN A 181 7.78 -11.80 -12.11
N VAL A 182 7.29 -12.76 -11.34
CA VAL A 182 6.31 -12.54 -10.28
C VAL A 182 7.07 -12.48 -8.97
N GLU A 183 7.30 -11.28 -8.46
CA GLU A 183 7.92 -11.04 -7.15
C GLU A 183 6.86 -10.98 -6.07
N LYS A 184 6.84 -11.99 -5.21
CA LYS A 184 5.96 -12.09 -4.04
C LYS A 184 6.69 -11.47 -2.85
N ASN A 185 6.15 -10.41 -2.27
CA ASN A 185 6.76 -9.68 -1.15
C ASN A 185 5.94 -9.84 0.12
N ALA A 186 6.63 -9.97 1.25
CA ALA A 186 6.01 -9.94 2.58
C ALA A 186 7.02 -9.50 3.65
N ARG A 187 6.50 -9.10 4.82
CA ARG A 187 7.30 -8.72 5.99
C ARG A 187 7.30 -9.75 7.11
N GLY A 188 8.34 -9.70 7.94
CA GLY A 188 8.53 -10.57 9.11
C GLY A 188 9.50 -10.04 10.15
N GLY A 189 9.54 -10.73 11.31
CA GLY A 189 10.53 -10.49 12.37
C GLY A 189 11.95 -10.85 11.92
N SER A 190 12.06 -11.78 10.99
CA SER A 190 13.31 -12.16 10.33
C SER A 190 13.16 -12.29 8.82
N TYR A 191 14.27 -12.27 8.09
CA TYR A 191 14.27 -12.56 6.64
C TYR A 191 13.70 -13.95 6.31
N SER A 192 13.91 -14.94 7.19
CA SER A 192 13.38 -16.29 6.98
C SER A 192 11.85 -16.32 7.09
N GLU A 193 11.30 -15.66 8.10
CA GLU A 193 9.84 -15.55 8.27
C GLU A 193 9.19 -14.75 7.15
N ALA A 194 9.80 -13.62 6.77
CA ALA A 194 9.34 -12.80 5.65
C ALA A 194 9.32 -13.61 4.35
N ARG A 195 10.37 -14.41 4.08
CA ARG A 195 10.45 -15.27 2.90
C ARG A 195 9.44 -16.40 2.93
N ASP A 196 9.22 -17.04 4.08
CA ASP A 196 8.22 -18.10 4.25
C ASP A 196 6.80 -17.56 3.98
N ARG A 197 6.47 -16.37 4.50
CA ARG A 197 5.19 -15.69 4.21
C ARG A 197 5.05 -15.35 2.72
N ALA A 198 6.09 -14.75 2.12
CA ALA A 198 6.10 -14.43 0.69
C ALA A 198 5.90 -15.66 -0.19
N GLY A 199 6.52 -16.79 0.16
CA GLY A 199 6.38 -18.05 -0.58
C GLY A 199 4.98 -18.69 -0.48
N LYS A 200 4.16 -18.26 0.48
CA LYS A 200 2.77 -18.72 0.66
C LYS A 200 1.74 -17.77 0.05
N ILE A 201 2.18 -16.79 -0.74
CA ILE A 201 1.29 -15.98 -1.55
C ILE A 201 0.98 -16.76 -2.83
N ASP A 202 -0.31 -16.96 -3.08
CA ASP A 202 -0.82 -17.55 -4.31
C ASP A 202 -1.19 -16.46 -5.31
N TYR A 203 -0.58 -16.54 -6.49
CA TYR A 203 -0.77 -15.59 -7.59
C TYR A 203 -0.88 -16.33 -8.90
N GLY A 204 -1.97 -16.08 -9.62
CA GLY A 204 -2.27 -16.73 -10.89
C GLY A 204 -2.00 -15.84 -12.11
N TYR A 205 -1.58 -16.47 -13.20
CA TYR A 205 -1.55 -15.87 -14.53
C TYR A 205 -1.88 -16.94 -15.58
N ARG A 206 -2.24 -16.52 -16.78
CA ARG A 206 -2.55 -17.41 -17.91
C ARG A 206 -2.04 -16.80 -19.21
N LEU A 207 -1.33 -17.59 -20.01
CA LEU A 207 -0.93 -17.22 -21.36
C LEU A 207 -1.81 -17.96 -22.36
N SER A 208 -2.51 -17.21 -23.22
CA SER A 208 -3.36 -17.75 -24.29
C SER A 208 -2.92 -17.17 -25.63
N GLY A 209 -2.05 -17.90 -26.34
CA GLY A 209 -1.40 -17.37 -27.54
C GLY A 209 -0.50 -16.18 -27.18
N ASN A 210 -0.85 -14.99 -27.68
CA ASN A 210 -0.13 -13.75 -27.42
C ASN A 210 -0.84 -12.87 -26.37
N GLU A 211 -1.87 -13.38 -25.69
CA GLU A 211 -2.58 -12.68 -24.63
C GLU A 211 -2.10 -13.18 -23.26
N LEU A 212 -1.48 -12.28 -22.49
CA LEU A 212 -1.06 -12.48 -21.12
C LEU A 212 -2.14 -11.95 -20.18
N LEU A 213 -2.84 -12.88 -19.54
CA LEU A 213 -3.85 -12.61 -18.53
C LEU A 213 -3.22 -12.69 -17.15
N LEU A 214 -3.18 -11.57 -16.44
CA LEU A 214 -2.59 -11.43 -15.12
C LEU A 214 -3.71 -11.28 -14.10
N ASN A 215 -3.70 -12.05 -13.00
CA ASN A 215 -4.68 -11.79 -11.95
C ASN A 215 -4.45 -10.39 -11.37
N GLY A 216 -5.52 -9.62 -11.20
CA GLY A 216 -5.53 -8.33 -10.50
C GLY A 216 -5.56 -8.48 -8.98
N PHE A 217 -5.39 -9.70 -8.48
CA PHE A 217 -5.44 -10.04 -7.07
C PHE A 217 -4.48 -11.18 -6.75
N PHE A 218 -4.19 -11.35 -5.47
CA PHE A 218 -3.52 -12.52 -4.92
C PHE A 218 -4.25 -12.99 -3.67
N THR A 219 -3.98 -14.21 -3.25
CA THR A 219 -4.48 -14.74 -1.99
C THR A 219 -3.36 -15.29 -1.12
N THR A 220 -3.60 -15.37 0.19
CA THR A 220 -2.70 -16.09 1.10
C THR A 220 -3.48 -16.61 2.30
N PRO A 221 -3.10 -17.75 2.89
CA PRO A 221 -3.73 -18.24 4.11
C PRO A 221 -3.76 -17.19 5.22
N ALA A 222 -4.91 -17.03 5.91
CA ALA A 222 -5.06 -16.08 7.01
C ALA A 222 -4.03 -16.28 8.14
N SER A 223 -3.53 -17.50 8.31
CA SER A 223 -2.44 -17.82 9.25
C SER A 223 -1.14 -17.06 9.00
N ASN A 224 -0.92 -16.55 7.77
CA ASN A 224 0.26 -15.77 7.43
C ASN A 224 0.18 -14.31 7.91
N LYS A 225 -0.99 -13.87 8.37
CA LYS A 225 -1.30 -12.53 8.87
C LYS A 225 -1.10 -11.43 7.83
N LEU A 226 -1.64 -10.24 8.07
CA LEU A 226 -1.39 -9.07 7.22
C LEU A 226 -0.03 -8.47 7.54
N ARG A 227 0.92 -8.62 6.62
CA ARG A 227 2.33 -8.28 6.81
C ARG A 227 2.89 -7.63 5.54
N ASP A 228 2.21 -6.59 5.10
CA ASP A 228 2.52 -5.80 3.90
C ASP A 228 2.75 -6.70 2.68
N GLN A 229 1.84 -7.65 2.45
CA GLN A 229 1.90 -8.50 1.25
C GLN A 229 1.66 -7.66 -0.01
N GLU A 230 2.51 -7.86 -1.01
CA GLU A 230 2.42 -7.23 -2.31
C GLU A 230 2.91 -8.20 -3.39
N ILE A 231 2.27 -8.20 -4.55
CA ILE A 231 2.82 -8.82 -5.76
C ILE A 231 3.37 -7.73 -6.67
N GLN A 232 4.59 -7.91 -7.19
CA GLN A 232 5.08 -7.15 -8.32
C GLN A 232 5.25 -8.09 -9.52
N VAL A 233 4.43 -7.88 -10.55
CA VAL A 233 4.52 -8.54 -11.84
C VAL A 233 5.35 -7.66 -12.76
N ILE A 234 6.54 -8.14 -13.11
CA ILE A 234 7.46 -7.43 -13.99
C ILE A 234 7.50 -8.18 -15.32
N VAL A 235 6.92 -7.58 -16.34
CA VAL A 235 6.86 -8.13 -17.70
C VAL A 235 8.05 -7.58 -18.48
N TYR A 236 8.98 -8.45 -18.82
CA TYR A 236 10.14 -8.16 -19.66
C TYR A 236 9.86 -8.51 -21.11
N LEU A 237 10.00 -7.53 -21.99
CA LEU A 237 9.68 -7.64 -23.41
C LEU A 237 10.93 -7.39 -24.27
N PRO A 238 11.21 -8.22 -25.29
CA PRO A 238 12.35 -8.00 -26.17
C PRO A 238 12.21 -6.68 -26.93
N GLU A 239 13.32 -5.97 -27.10
CA GLU A 239 13.37 -4.79 -27.98
C GLU A 239 12.85 -5.13 -29.39
N GLY A 240 12.03 -4.25 -29.95
CA GLY A 240 11.35 -4.43 -31.23
C GLY A 240 10.04 -5.23 -31.19
N SER A 241 9.66 -5.81 -30.04
CA SER A 241 8.30 -6.32 -29.84
C SER A 241 7.29 -5.19 -29.70
N VAL A 242 6.00 -5.49 -29.87
CA VAL A 242 4.90 -4.54 -29.68
C VAL A 242 4.05 -4.99 -28.49
N ILE A 243 3.70 -4.05 -27.61
CA ILE A 243 2.80 -4.26 -26.49
C ILE A 243 1.50 -3.51 -26.72
N TYR A 244 0.39 -4.17 -26.38
CA TYR A 244 -0.92 -3.58 -26.23
C TYR A 244 -1.42 -3.88 -24.80
N ALA A 245 -1.47 -2.86 -23.95
CA ALA A 245 -2.00 -2.98 -22.59
C ALA A 245 -3.48 -2.59 -22.58
N ASP A 246 -4.36 -3.47 -22.10
CA ASP A 246 -5.80 -3.18 -21.98
C ASP A 246 -6.03 -2.05 -20.96
N GLY A 247 -7.06 -1.23 -21.15
CA GLY A 247 -7.36 -0.09 -20.27
C GLY A 247 -7.48 -0.47 -18.79
N ASN A 248 -7.85 -1.72 -18.49
CA ASN A 248 -7.95 -2.20 -17.11
C ASN A 248 -6.59 -2.37 -16.40
N THR A 249 -5.47 -2.30 -17.13
CA THR A 249 -4.11 -2.30 -16.57
C THR A 249 -3.74 -0.98 -15.90
N TYR A 250 -4.40 0.13 -16.25
CA TYR A 250 -4.04 1.51 -15.85
C TYR A 250 -3.77 1.67 -14.36
N SER A 251 -4.61 1.08 -13.50
CA SER A 251 -4.49 1.25 -12.04
C SER A 251 -3.37 0.42 -11.42
N PHE A 252 -2.89 -0.62 -12.11
CA PHE A 252 -1.90 -1.57 -11.58
C PHE A 252 -0.46 -1.13 -11.83
N HIS A 253 -0.24 -0.34 -12.87
CA HIS A 253 1.07 0.20 -13.21
C HIS A 253 1.13 1.71 -12.94
N ARG A 254 2.35 2.24 -12.85
CA ARG A 254 2.57 3.69 -12.76
C ARG A 254 3.98 4.02 -13.18
N ASN A 255 4.14 4.88 -14.18
CA ASN A 255 5.46 5.34 -14.58
C ASN A 255 6.07 6.26 -13.51
N THR A 256 6.75 5.67 -12.54
CA THR A 256 7.67 6.37 -11.65
C THR A 256 9.05 5.78 -11.85
N SER A 257 10.05 6.67 -11.90
CA SER A 257 11.46 6.33 -12.09
C SER A 257 11.97 5.28 -11.10
N TYR A 258 11.35 5.17 -9.92
CA TYR A 258 11.66 4.13 -8.93
C TYR A 258 11.47 2.71 -9.47
N TYR A 259 10.40 2.44 -10.23
CA TYR A 259 10.11 1.10 -10.74
C TYR A 259 10.73 0.80 -12.10
N ARG A 260 11.24 1.83 -12.80
CA ARG A 260 11.72 1.71 -14.20
C ARG A 260 10.67 1.04 -15.08
N ASP A 261 9.45 1.51 -14.95
CA ASP A 261 8.33 1.09 -15.78
C ASP A 261 8.43 1.84 -17.11
N ILE A 262 8.38 1.13 -18.23
CA ILE A 262 8.48 1.75 -19.57
C ILE A 262 7.10 2.17 -20.11
N LEU A 263 6.01 1.79 -19.43
CA LEU A 263 4.65 2.14 -19.85
C LEU A 263 4.17 3.40 -19.11
N ASP A 264 3.95 4.49 -19.85
CA ASP A 264 3.32 5.68 -19.32
C ASP A 264 1.80 5.50 -19.12
N ASN A 265 1.29 6.01 -18.00
CA ASN A 265 -0.16 6.09 -17.79
C ASN A 265 -0.79 6.94 -18.90
N GLY A 266 -1.84 6.39 -19.52
CA GLY A 266 -2.50 6.97 -20.69
C GLY A 266 -2.03 6.36 -22.01
N PHE A 267 -1.01 5.49 -22.03
CA PHE A 267 -0.64 4.70 -23.23
C PHE A 267 -1.35 3.34 -23.31
N GLU A 268 -2.28 3.06 -22.40
CA GLU A 268 -3.17 1.91 -22.53
C GLU A 268 -4.04 2.05 -23.79
N GLU A 269 -4.47 0.90 -24.31
CA GLU A 269 -5.24 0.77 -25.56
C GLU A 269 -4.52 1.26 -26.83
N HIS A 270 -3.20 1.42 -26.77
CA HIS A 270 -2.34 1.76 -27.90
C HIS A 270 -1.33 0.65 -28.21
N TYR A 271 -0.86 0.62 -29.45
CA TYR A 271 0.23 -0.27 -29.87
C TYR A 271 1.56 0.43 -29.65
N LEU A 272 2.38 -0.10 -28.75
CA LEU A 272 3.65 0.50 -28.35
C LEU A 272 4.80 -0.43 -28.73
N GLN A 273 5.74 0.05 -29.55
CA GLN A 273 6.95 -0.68 -29.87
C GLN A 273 7.97 -0.51 -28.74
N VAL A 274 8.47 -1.62 -28.19
CA VAL A 274 9.48 -1.63 -27.13
C VAL A 274 10.85 -1.26 -27.69
N ILE A 275 11.52 -0.30 -27.06
CA ILE A 275 12.92 0.06 -27.32
C ILE A 275 13.74 -0.06 -26.03
N ASP A 276 15.01 0.33 -26.05
CA ASP A 276 15.89 0.29 -24.86
C ASP A 276 15.35 1.24 -23.77
N ASP A 277 14.86 0.66 -22.67
CA ASP A 277 14.30 1.33 -21.49
C ASP A 277 13.14 2.32 -21.77
N ASP A 278 12.44 2.19 -22.90
CA ASP A 278 11.34 3.08 -23.30
C ASP A 278 10.40 2.42 -24.33
N VAL A 279 9.33 3.10 -24.73
CA VAL A 279 8.39 2.66 -25.77
C VAL A 279 8.09 3.76 -26.78
N ILE A 280 7.89 3.37 -28.04
CA ILE A 280 7.41 4.26 -29.12
C ILE A 280 5.95 3.92 -29.41
N CYS A 281 5.06 4.87 -29.22
CA CYS A 281 3.66 4.69 -29.59
C CYS A 281 3.46 4.73 -31.11
N LEU A 282 2.83 3.70 -31.67
CA LEU A 282 2.63 3.52 -33.11
C LEU A 282 1.32 4.14 -33.62
N ASP A 283 0.33 4.32 -32.75
CA ASP A 283 -1.03 4.74 -33.09
C ASP A 283 -1.61 5.82 -32.16
N CYS A 284 -0.77 6.48 -31.36
CA CYS A 284 -1.21 7.58 -30.51
C CYS A 284 -1.66 8.79 -31.37
N PRO A 285 -2.79 9.44 -31.03
CA PRO A 285 -3.20 10.69 -31.66
C PRO A 285 -2.11 11.77 -31.52
N ASP A 286 -1.90 12.58 -32.56
CA ASP A 286 -0.88 13.65 -32.61
C ASP A 286 -0.98 14.65 -31.43
N GLU A 287 -2.11 14.70 -30.72
CA GLU A 287 -2.32 15.57 -29.55
C GLU A 287 -1.55 15.16 -28.28
N LYS A 288 -0.97 13.94 -28.23
CA LYS A 288 -0.09 13.49 -27.13
C LYS A 288 1.40 13.79 -27.34
N ARG A 289 1.77 14.54 -28.39
CA ARG A 289 3.16 15.05 -28.47
C ARG A 289 3.38 16.07 -27.35
N PHE A 290 4.49 15.90 -26.63
CA PHE A 290 4.88 16.71 -25.47
C PHE A 290 4.76 18.21 -25.77
N LYS A 291 3.66 18.83 -25.29
CA LYS A 291 3.46 20.28 -25.30
C LYS A 291 3.70 20.81 -23.90
N VAL A 292 4.86 21.43 -23.70
CA VAL A 292 5.19 22.15 -22.47
C VAL A 292 5.18 23.63 -22.81
N ASP A 293 4.30 24.42 -22.19
CA ASP A 293 4.27 25.89 -22.32
C ASP A 293 4.25 26.51 -20.92
N ILE A 294 5.40 27.03 -20.50
CA ILE A 294 5.60 27.74 -19.23
C ILE A 294 5.86 29.20 -19.59
N LYS A 295 5.05 30.10 -19.04
CA LYS A 295 5.19 31.55 -19.21
C LYS A 295 5.20 32.24 -17.85
N ASP A 296 6.20 33.06 -17.64
CA ASP A 296 6.28 34.07 -16.59
C ASP A 296 6.36 35.46 -17.27
N GLU A 297 6.30 36.56 -16.50
CA GLU A 297 6.25 37.93 -17.06
C GLU A 297 7.31 38.18 -18.14
N ASP A 298 8.54 37.70 -17.92
CA ASP A 298 9.68 37.93 -18.80
C ASP A 298 10.30 36.63 -19.38
N THR A 299 9.95 35.47 -18.81
CA THR A 299 10.49 34.17 -19.25
C THR A 299 9.45 33.30 -19.95
N LYS A 300 9.85 32.61 -21.02
CA LYS A 300 9.02 31.66 -21.74
C LYS A 300 9.82 30.39 -22.05
N PHE A 301 9.30 29.25 -21.66
CA PHE A 301 9.77 27.95 -22.11
C PHE A 301 8.64 27.25 -22.86
N LYS A 302 8.83 26.98 -24.15
CA LYS A 302 7.88 26.27 -24.98
C LYS A 302 8.57 25.12 -25.70
N LEU A 303 8.04 23.91 -25.55
CA LEU A 303 8.42 22.74 -26.33
C LEU A 303 7.16 22.16 -26.96
N ASP A 304 7.12 22.09 -28.28
CA ASP A 304 6.06 21.45 -29.05
C ASP A 304 6.58 20.87 -30.36
N ASP A 305 5.66 20.42 -31.22
CA ASP A 305 5.94 19.88 -32.55
C ASP A 305 6.73 20.84 -33.47
N ASP A 306 6.62 22.15 -33.23
CA ASP A 306 7.32 23.17 -34.02
C ASP A 306 8.75 23.40 -33.51
N GLY A 307 9.13 22.84 -32.34
CA GLY A 307 10.48 22.89 -31.78
C GLY A 307 10.55 23.38 -30.33
N LEU A 308 11.76 23.75 -29.91
CA LEU A 308 12.05 24.32 -28.59
C LEU A 308 12.21 25.85 -28.71
N GLU A 309 11.51 26.59 -27.86
CA GLU A 309 11.66 28.04 -27.70
C GLU A 309 11.92 28.37 -26.23
N ILE A 310 13.04 29.02 -25.95
CA ILE A 310 13.40 29.55 -24.64
C ILE A 310 13.57 31.06 -24.80
N LYS A 311 12.85 31.84 -24.01
CA LYS A 311 12.97 33.29 -23.95
C LYS A 311 13.23 33.71 -22.50
N ASP A 312 14.19 34.60 -22.35
CA ASP A 312 14.49 35.39 -21.16
C ASP A 312 14.54 36.87 -21.58
N ASP A 313 14.70 37.80 -20.63
CA ASP A 313 14.70 39.26 -20.88
C ASP A 313 15.59 39.67 -22.07
N ASP A 314 16.80 39.14 -22.09
CA ASP A 314 17.84 39.56 -23.04
C ASP A 314 18.03 38.59 -24.21
N VAL A 315 17.51 37.36 -24.10
CA VAL A 315 17.88 36.26 -25.00
C VAL A 315 16.66 35.43 -25.41
N GLN A 316 16.51 35.22 -26.71
CA GLN A 316 15.57 34.26 -27.28
C GLN A 316 16.33 33.18 -28.07
N VAL A 317 16.18 31.93 -27.67
CA VAL A 317 16.69 30.74 -28.37
C VAL A 317 15.50 29.98 -28.95
N LYS A 318 15.53 29.72 -30.27
CA LYS A 318 14.58 28.84 -30.95
C LYS A 318 15.33 27.75 -31.70
N ILE A 319 14.97 26.50 -31.45
CA ILE A 319 15.47 25.32 -32.16
C ILE A 319 14.29 24.67 -32.86
N ASP A 320 14.33 24.63 -34.19
CA ASP A 320 13.29 23.97 -34.99
C ASP A 320 13.91 23.24 -36.19
N SER A 321 13.05 22.70 -37.08
CA SER A 321 13.49 21.98 -38.29
C SER A 321 14.34 22.82 -39.26
N SER A 322 14.33 24.15 -39.12
CA SER A 322 15.14 25.07 -39.91
C SER A 322 16.52 25.38 -39.29
N GLY A 323 16.77 24.92 -38.05
CA GLY A 323 18.05 25.04 -37.36
C GLY A 323 17.95 25.73 -36.00
N ILE A 324 19.06 26.33 -35.57
CA ILE A 324 19.17 27.04 -34.28
C ILE A 324 19.20 28.54 -34.56
N ASN A 325 18.27 29.28 -33.96
CA ASN A 325 18.19 30.75 -34.01
C ASN A 325 18.35 31.33 -32.61
N ILE A 326 19.34 32.21 -32.44
CA ILE A 326 19.61 32.90 -31.18
C ILE A 326 19.52 34.40 -31.46
N LYS A 327 18.64 35.09 -30.74
CA LYS A 327 18.51 36.54 -30.74
C LYS A 327 18.87 37.09 -29.38
N THR A 328 19.72 38.10 -29.37
CA THR A 328 20.03 38.91 -28.20
C THR A 328 19.46 40.30 -28.39
N ASN A 329 18.83 40.86 -27.37
CA ASN A 329 18.55 42.29 -27.32
C ASN A 329 19.83 42.99 -26.87
N ASP A 330 20.51 43.66 -27.78
CA ASP A 330 21.56 44.61 -27.42
C ASP A 330 20.89 45.96 -27.15
N ASP A 331 20.95 46.45 -25.91
CA ASP A 331 20.61 47.83 -25.54
C ASP A 331 21.50 48.87 -26.26
#